data_AF-A0AB34TDN5-F1
#
_entry.id   AF-A0AB34TDN5-F1
#
_cell.length_a   1.000
_cell.length_b   1.000
_cell.length_c   1.000
_cell.angle_alpha   90.00
_cell.angle_beta   90.00
_cell.angle_gamma   90.00
#
_symmetry.space_group_name_H-M   'P 1'
#
loop_
_entity.id
_entity.type
_entity.pdbx_description
1 polymer ?
#
loop_
_entity_poly.entity_id
_entity_poly.type
_entity_poly.pdbx_seq_one_letter_code
_entity_poly.pdbx_strand_id
1 'polypeptide(L)' 'MPAADLDGFKSFFELYPFDDLHRFHRPAAVVGTAFGGKYESIIGFLAPSPDNPALSDADRDVAKALGF' A
#
# COMPACT_ATOMS: atom_id res chain seq x y z
N MET A 1 22.18 10.51 -3.05
CA MET A 1 21.45 9.46 -2.34
C MET A 1 22.37 8.25 -2.24
N PRO A 2 22.68 7.74 -1.05
CA PRO A 2 23.43 6.50 -0.86
C PRO A 2 22.86 5.34 -1.68
N ALA A 3 23.71 4.41 -2.12
CA ALA A 3 23.29 3.28 -2.96
C ALA A 3 22.26 2.37 -2.26
N ALA A 4 22.38 2.19 -0.94
CA ALA A 4 21.45 1.39 -0.14
C ALA A 4 20.02 1.96 -0.16
N ASP A 5 19.88 3.28 -0.07
CA ASP A 5 18.56 3.92 -0.12
C ASP A 5 17.92 3.72 -1.50
N LEU A 6 18.74 3.74 -2.57
CA LEU A 6 18.26 3.58 -3.94
C LEU A 6 17.72 2.17 -4.22
N ASP A 7 18.30 1.14 -3.61
CA ASP A 7 17.81 -0.24 -3.69
C ASP A 7 16.50 -0.42 -2.92
N GLY A 8 16.34 0.22 -1.75
CA GLY A 8 15.08 0.25 -1.02
C GLY A 8 13.94 0.86 -1.85
N PHE A 9 14.22 1.98 -2.55
CA PHE A 9 13.25 2.59 -3.45
C PHE A 9 12.90 1.69 -4.65
N LYS A 10 13.85 0.94 -5.21
CA LYS A 10 13.56 0.00 -6.29
C LYS A 10 12.64 -1.13 -5.83
N SER A 11 12.99 -1.81 -4.75
CA SER A 11 12.14 -2.89 -4.20
C SER A 11 10.74 -2.37 -3.83
N PHE A 12 10.64 -1.13 -3.37
CA PHE A 12 9.37 -0.48 -3.11
C PHE A 12 8.51 -0.30 -4.38
N PHE A 13 9.06 0.26 -5.47
CA PHE A 13 8.30 0.45 -6.71
C PHE A 13 7.99 -0.86 -7.44
N GLU A 14 8.75 -1.92 -7.19
CA GLU A 14 8.43 -3.28 -7.66
C GLU A 14 7.23 -3.89 -6.91
N LEU A 15 7.11 -3.61 -5.61
CA LEU A 15 5.99 -4.09 -4.78
C LEU A 15 4.71 -3.27 -4.98
N TYR A 16 4.85 -1.99 -5.29
CA TYR A 16 3.75 -1.04 -5.52
C TYR A 16 3.88 -0.39 -6.89
N PRO A 17 3.69 -1.15 -7.99
CA PRO A 17 3.76 -0.59 -9.32
C PRO A 17 2.55 0.33 -9.53
N PHE A 18 2.83 1.64 -9.58
CA PHE A 18 1.88 2.75 -9.77
C PHE A 18 1.04 3.14 -8.53
N ASP A 19 0.69 4.43 -8.46
CA ASP A 19 -0.07 5.06 -7.35
C ASP A 19 -1.58 4.70 -7.39
N ASP A 20 -1.88 3.42 -7.55
CA ASP A 20 -3.24 2.92 -7.70
C ASP A 20 -4.02 3.05 -6.38
N LEU A 21 -3.31 3.01 -5.25
CA LEU A 21 -3.89 3.20 -3.93
C LEU A 21 -4.59 4.56 -3.81
N HIS A 22 -3.91 5.66 -4.12
CA HIS A 22 -4.51 6.99 -4.01
C HIS A 22 -5.43 7.31 -5.18
N ARG A 23 -5.08 6.88 -6.39
CA ARG A 23 -5.83 7.24 -7.59
C ARG A 23 -7.12 6.44 -7.78
N PHE A 24 -7.13 5.16 -7.42
CA PHE A 24 -8.23 4.25 -7.74
C PHE A 24 -8.81 3.55 -6.50
N HIS A 25 -7.97 2.98 -5.63
CA HIS A 25 -8.45 2.10 -4.55
C HIS A 25 -9.11 2.87 -3.40
N ARG A 26 -8.56 4.00 -2.96
CA ARG A 26 -9.21 4.84 -1.93
C ARG A 26 -10.55 5.40 -2.40
N PRO A 27 -10.69 5.99 -3.60
CA PRO A 27 -11.99 6.40 -4.12
C PRO A 27 -12.98 5.24 -4.22
N ALA A 28 -12.55 4.07 -4.73
CA ALA A 28 -13.40 2.89 -4.83
C ALA A 28 -13.85 2.39 -3.45
N ALA A 29 -12.97 2.39 -2.45
CA ALA A 29 -13.29 2.03 -1.08
C ALA A 29 -14.30 3.00 -0.46
N VAL A 30 -14.13 4.32 -0.67
CA VAL A 30 -15.11 5.34 -0.22
C VAL A 30 -16.48 5.10 -0.87
N VAL A 31 -16.54 4.89 -2.19
CA VAL A 31 -17.81 4.59 -2.88
C VAL A 31 -18.45 3.31 -2.34
N GLY A 32 -17.66 2.26 -2.10
CA GLY A 32 -18.16 1.01 -1.53
C GLY A 32 -18.78 1.15 -0.14
N THR A 33 -18.33 2.12 0.66
CA THR A 33 -18.99 2.41 1.96
C THR A 33 -20.42 2.90 1.81
N ALA A 34 -20.73 3.63 0.72
CA ALA A 34 -22.09 4.08 0.43
C ALA A 34 -23.07 2.91 0.15
N PHE A 35 -22.54 1.73 -0.19
CA PHE A 35 -23.30 0.50 -0.40
C PHE A 35 -23.26 -0.45 0.81
N GLY A 36 -22.80 0.03 1.98
CA GLY A 36 -22.78 -0.74 3.23
C GLY A 36 -21.52 -1.59 3.46
N GLY A 37 -20.50 -1.45 2.61
CA GLY A 37 -19.20 -2.08 2.84
C GLY A 37 -18.39 -1.39 3.94
N LYS A 38 -17.51 -2.14 4.62
CA LYS A 38 -16.53 -1.58 5.56
C LYS A 38 -15.29 -1.12 4.80
N TYR A 39 -14.89 0.12 5.02
CA TYR A 39 -13.76 0.73 4.33
C TYR A 39 -12.48 -0.12 4.44
N GLU A 40 -12.16 -0.58 5.65
CA GLU A 40 -10.95 -1.36 5.97
C GLU A 40 -10.93 -2.70 5.23
N SER A 41 -12.10 -3.33 5.07
CA SER A 41 -12.23 -4.58 4.35
C SER A 41 -12.05 -4.40 2.84
N ILE A 42 -12.62 -3.33 2.28
CA ILE A 42 -12.53 -3.04 0.84
C ILE A 42 -11.11 -2.62 0.48
N ILE A 43 -10.50 -1.71 1.26
CA ILE A 43 -9.16 -1.23 0.97
C ILE A 43 -8.12 -2.34 1.14
N GLY A 44 -8.27 -3.22 2.13
CA GLY A 44 -7.39 -4.37 2.31
C GLY A 44 -7.51 -5.42 1.20
N PHE A 45 -8.68 -5.49 0.54
CA PHE A 45 -8.87 -6.32 -0.65
C PHE A 45 -8.26 -5.70 -1.90
N LEU A 46 -8.46 -4.39 -2.13
CA LEU A 46 -7.99 -3.68 -3.32
C LEU A 46 -6.48 -3.42 -3.29
N ALA A 47 -5.92 -3.17 -2.12
CA ALA A 47 -4.50 -2.90 -1.91
C ALA A 47 -3.97 -3.82 -0.79
N PRO A 48 -3.80 -5.12 -1.07
CA PRO A 48 -3.25 -6.05 -0.10
C PRO A 48 -1.81 -5.66 0.22
N SER A 49 -1.45 -5.69 1.51
CA SER A 49 -0.07 -5.46 1.92
C SER A 49 0.83 -6.55 1.33
N PRO A 50 1.94 -6.21 0.66
CA PRO A 50 2.84 -7.19 0.10
C PRO A 50 3.42 -8.07 1.20
N ASP A 51 3.30 -9.38 1.04
CA ASP A 51 3.85 -10.35 1.98
C ASP A 51 5.32 -10.63 1.64
N ASN A 52 6.17 -9.61 1.78
CA ASN A 52 7.60 -9.78 1.57
C ASN A 52 8.29 -10.16 2.89
N PRO A 53 8.79 -11.41 3.03
CA PRO A 53 9.48 -11.84 4.25
C PRO A 53 10.77 -11.08 4.54
N ALA A 54 11.29 -10.29 3.60
CA ALA A 54 12.43 -9.41 3.82
C ALA A 54 12.06 -8.05 4.46
N LEU A 55 10.77 -7.67 4.49
CA LEU A 55 10.31 -6.44 5.15
C LEU A 55 9.95 -6.73 6.60
N SER A 56 10.59 -6.01 7.53
CA SER A 56 10.27 -6.08 8.95
C SER A 56 8.88 -5.50 9.23
N ASP A 57 8.26 -5.88 10.34
CA ASP A 57 6.95 -5.35 10.75
C ASP A 57 6.97 -3.82 10.88
N ALA A 58 8.08 -3.27 11.36
CA ALA A 58 8.26 -1.81 11.47
C ALA A 58 8.25 -1.13 10.10
N ASP A 59 8.88 -1.72 9.09
CA ASP A 59 8.89 -1.19 7.72
C ASP A 59 7.48 -1.23 7.11
N ARG A 60 6.72 -2.30 7.39
CA ARG A 60 5.33 -2.46 6.94
C ARG A 60 4.41 -1.41 7.57
N ASP A 61 4.57 -1.14 8.87
CA ASP A 61 3.77 -0.13 9.58
C ASP A 61 4.08 1.30 9.09
N VAL A 62 5.36 1.60 8.83
CA VAL A 62 5.77 2.90 8.28
C VAL A 62 5.25 3.08 6.86
N ALA A 63 5.35 2.07 6.00
CA ALA A 63 4.79 2.12 4.65
C ALA A 63 3.28 2.42 4.69
N LYS A 64 2.55 1.70 5.55
CA LYS A 64 1.11 1.89 5.75
C LYS A 64 0.76 3.29 6.26
N ALA A 65 1.52 3.82 7.22
CA ALA A 65 1.31 5.16 7.77
C ALA A 65 1.55 6.27 6.72
N LEU A 66 2.50 6.06 5.81
CA LEU A 66 2.77 6.95 4.68
C LEU A 66 1.77 6.77 3.53
N GLY A 67 0.85 5.82 3.67
CA GLY A 67 -0.23 5.60 2.72
C GLY A 67 0.15 4.68 1.58
N PHE A 68 1.05 3.73 1.81
CA PHE A 68 1.48 2.68 0.88
C PHE A 68 1.12 1.29 1.39
#